data_AF-A0A401ZVG7-F1
#
_entry.id   AF-A0A401ZVG7-F1
#
_cell.length_a   1.000
_cell.length_b   1.000
_cell.length_c   1.000
_cell.angle_alpha   90.00
_cell.angle_beta   90.00
_cell.angle_gamma   90.00
#
_symmetry.space_group_name_H-M   'P 1'
#
loop_
_entity.id
_entity.type
_entity.pdbx_description
1 polymer ?
#
loop_
_entity_poly.entity_id
_entity_poly.type
_entity_poly.pdbx_seq_one_letter_code
_entity_poly.pdbx_strand_id
1 'polypeptide(L)'
;MRAELPTEIQQQLAGYGIQHYGEIELREELEARIQTYTLFKLADWPARRWKCRYRLMMGEGMYDAQSVPEAYARGLLAILQSPDKSASTQETGETH
;
A
#
# COMPACT_ATOMS: atom_id res chain seq x y z
N MET A 1 -6.28 16.20 13.69
CA MET A 1 -6.75 16.36 12.30
C MET A 1 -6.91 14.97 11.72
N ARG A 2 -8.12 14.54 11.38
CA ARG A 2 -8.34 13.34 10.56
C ARG A 2 -7.77 13.67 9.18
N ALA A 3 -6.72 12.98 8.76
CA ALA A 3 -6.26 13.11 7.39
C ALA A 3 -7.30 12.46 6.48
N GLU A 4 -8.15 13.27 5.85
CA GLU A 4 -9.14 12.81 4.89
C GLU A 4 -8.39 12.23 3.69
N LEU A 5 -8.65 10.97 3.34
CA LEU A 5 -8.04 10.37 2.17
C LEU A 5 -8.52 11.09 0.90
N PRO A 6 -7.67 11.21 -0.14
CA PRO A 6 -8.10 11.68 -1.44
C PRO A 6 -9.35 10.93 -1.93
N THR A 7 -10.34 11.64 -2.46
CA THR A 7 -11.61 11.05 -2.93
C THR A 7 -11.40 9.94 -3.95
N GLU A 8 -10.41 10.08 -4.83
CA GLU A 8 -10.06 9.05 -5.82
C GLU A 8 -9.64 7.73 -5.17
N ILE A 9 -8.88 7.79 -4.06
CA ILE A 9 -8.46 6.60 -3.30
C ILE A 9 -9.66 5.96 -2.60
N GLN A 10 -10.55 6.77 -2.04
CA GLN A 10 -11.79 6.27 -1.43
C GLN A 10 -12.65 5.53 -2.46
N GLN A 11 -12.82 6.11 -3.66
CA GLN A 11 -13.59 5.49 -4.74
C GLN A 11 -12.99 4.17 -5.21
N GLN A 12 -11.66 4.11 -5.36
CA GLN A 12 -10.98 2.86 -5.74
C GLN A 12 -11.16 1.79 -4.67
N LEU A 13 -10.96 2.13 -3.38
CA LEU A 13 -11.15 1.21 -2.26
C LEU A 13 -12.60 0.72 -2.15
N ALA A 14 -13.57 1.61 -2.35
CA ALA A 14 -14.99 1.25 -2.36
C ALA A 14 -15.31 0.25 -3.49
N GLY A 15 -14.64 0.35 -4.64
CA GLY A 15 -14.74 -0.63 -5.72
C GLY A 15 -14.31 -2.05 -5.34
N TYR A 16 -13.48 -2.19 -4.31
CA TYR A 16 -13.06 -3.48 -3.72
C TYR A 16 -13.82 -3.82 -2.42
N GLY A 17 -14.88 -3.08 -2.09
CA GLY A 17 -15.71 -3.33 -0.91
C GLY A 17 -15.21 -2.71 0.41
N ILE A 18 -14.13 -1.90 0.36
CA ILE A 18 -13.56 -1.25 1.55
C ILE A 18 -14.21 0.12 1.74
N GLN A 19 -14.99 0.26 2.81
CA GLN A 19 -15.76 1.48 3.13
C GLN A 19 -15.21 2.23 4.35
N HIS A 20 -14.19 1.65 4.98
CA HIS A 20 -13.57 2.11 6.21
C HIS A 20 -12.19 2.68 5.88
N TYR A 21 -12.01 3.99 6.12
CA TYR A 21 -10.79 4.71 5.75
C TYR A 21 -9.98 5.17 6.97
N GLY A 22 -10.28 4.65 8.16
CA GLY A 22 -9.49 4.91 9.35
C GLY A 22 -8.10 4.29 9.25
N GLU A 23 -7.14 4.89 9.95
CA GLU A 23 -5.76 4.37 10.01
C GLU A 23 -5.72 2.91 10.49
N ILE A 24 -6.45 2.60 11.56
CA ILE A 24 -6.48 1.26 12.15
C ILE A 24 -7.14 0.27 11.19
N GLU A 25 -8.31 0.60 10.66
CA GLU A 25 -9.07 -0.27 9.75
C GLU A 25 -8.25 -0.60 8.49
N LEU A 26 -7.61 0.42 7.88
CA LEU A 26 -6.77 0.23 6.70
C LEU A 26 -5.49 -0.57 7.01
N ARG A 27 -4.93 -0.39 8.20
CA ARG A 27 -3.77 -1.16 8.65
C ARG A 27 -4.11 -2.63 8.84
N GLU A 28 -5.20 -2.93 9.52
CA GLU A 28 -5.64 -4.31 9.77
C GLU A 28 -5.97 -5.02 8.44
N GLU A 29 -6.68 -4.33 7.54
CA GLU A 29 -6.96 -4.83 6.19
C GLU A 29 -5.69 -5.09 5.39
N LEU A 30 -4.66 -4.26 5.55
CA LEU A 30 -3.37 -4.45 4.90
C LEU A 30 -2.63 -5.65 5.52
N GLU A 31 -2.51 -5.70 6.85
CA GLU A 31 -1.84 -6.78 7.61
C GLU A 31 -2.50 -8.15 7.39
N ALA A 32 -3.80 -8.19 7.11
CA ALA A 32 -4.50 -9.42 6.73
C ALA A 32 -4.05 -9.98 5.36
N ARG A 33 -3.47 -9.16 4.48
CA ARG A 33 -3.13 -9.52 3.10
C ARG A 33 -1.62 -9.60 2.84
N ILE A 34 -0.78 -8.98 3.67
CA ILE A 34 0.68 -9.03 3.52
C ILE A 34 1.38 -9.41 4.81
N GLN A 35 2.47 -10.16 4.66
CA GLN A 35 3.29 -10.61 5.79
C GLN A 35 4.25 -9.52 6.30
N THR A 36 4.66 -8.58 5.46
CA THR A 36 5.68 -7.59 5.84
C THR A 36 5.52 -6.30 5.07
N TYR A 37 5.55 -5.18 5.80
CA TYR A 37 5.70 -3.84 5.25
C TYR A 37 6.64 -3.01 6.13
N THR A 38 7.11 -1.89 5.60
CA THR A 38 7.82 -0.89 6.41
C THR A 38 7.29 0.49 6.09
N LEU A 39 6.76 1.17 7.11
CA LEU A 39 6.30 2.55 6.99
C LEU A 39 7.39 3.50 7.50
N PHE A 40 7.88 4.36 6.62
CA PHE A 40 8.84 5.39 6.95
C PHE A 40 8.14 6.75 7.03
N LYS A 41 8.39 7.47 8.12
CA LYS A 41 8.14 8.92 8.17
C LYS A 41 9.40 9.64 7.67
N LEU A 42 9.26 10.45 6.64
CA LEU A 42 10.37 11.19 6.07
C LEU A 42 10.75 12.36 6.97
N ALA A 43 12.06 12.64 7.04
CA ALA A 43 12.55 13.89 7.60
C ALA A 43 12.07 15.09 6.76
N ASP A 44 12.11 16.29 7.33
CA ASP A 44 11.51 17.48 6.71
C ASP A 44 12.11 17.81 5.33
N TRP A 45 13.44 17.68 5.19
CA TRP A 45 14.13 17.92 3.91
C TRP A 45 13.72 16.96 2.79
N PRO A 46 13.79 15.62 2.95
CA PRO A 46 13.33 14.70 1.90
C PRO A 46 11.82 14.82 1.66
N ALA A 47 11.03 15.15 2.70
CA ALA A 47 9.60 15.33 2.54
C ALA A 47 9.25 16.51 1.62
N ARG A 48 9.98 17.63 1.74
CA ARG A 48 9.86 18.77 0.82
C ARG A 48 10.33 18.43 -0.59
N ARG A 49 11.45 17.70 -0.71
CA ARG A 49 12.05 17.35 -2.00
C ARG A 49 11.14 16.42 -2.82
N TRP A 50 10.56 15.42 -2.18
CA TRP A 50 9.71 14.42 -2.84
C TRP A 50 8.22 14.74 -2.78
N LYS A 51 7.84 15.81 -2.07
CA LYS A 51 6.45 16.23 -1.87
C LYS A 51 5.59 15.15 -1.21
N CYS A 52 6.17 14.30 -0.36
CA CYS A 52 5.47 13.29 0.43
C CYS A 52 5.98 13.29 1.87
N ARG A 53 5.18 12.86 2.85
CA ARG A 53 5.60 12.82 4.27
C ARG A 53 5.87 11.41 4.76
N TYR A 54 5.22 10.44 4.14
CA TYR A 54 5.28 9.04 4.49
C TYR A 54 5.59 8.22 3.25
N ARG A 55 6.33 7.13 3.45
CA ARG A 55 6.60 6.13 2.42
C ARG A 55 6.34 4.75 2.99
N LEU A 56 5.45 4.01 2.34
CA LEU A 56 5.20 2.60 2.63
C LEU A 56 6.00 1.75 1.67
N MET A 57 6.78 0.82 2.21
CA MET A 57 7.54 -0.18 1.47
C MET A 57 6.86 -1.54 1.63
N MET A 58 6.60 -2.24 0.53
CA MET A 58 6.03 -3.58 0.53
C MET A 58 6.67 -4.40 -0.59
N GLY A 59 7.49 -5.39 -0.21
CA GLY A 59 8.34 -6.10 -1.18
C GLY A 59 9.22 -5.11 -1.96
N GLU A 60 9.10 -5.13 -3.28
CA GLU A 60 9.80 -4.21 -4.19
C GLU A 60 9.05 -2.89 -4.43
N GLY A 61 7.82 -2.77 -3.94
CA GLY A 61 6.97 -1.60 -4.14
C GLY A 61 7.24 -0.48 -3.13
N MET A 62 7.26 0.76 -3.61
CA MET A 62 7.31 1.97 -2.78
C MET A 62 6.08 2.84 -3.04
N TYR A 63 5.40 3.25 -1.97
CA TYR A 63 4.17 4.03 -2.05
C TYR A 63 4.30 5.31 -1.22
N ASP A 64 4.31 6.45 -1.92
CA ASP A 64 4.39 7.77 -1.32
C ASP A 64 3.01 8.26 -0.86
N ALA A 65 2.97 8.90 0.31
CA ALA A 65 1.74 9.38 0.92
C ALA A 65 1.97 10.65 1.76
N GLN A 66 0.91 11.44 1.97
CA GLN A 66 0.96 12.61 2.85
C GLN A 66 0.61 12.28 4.30
N SER A 67 -0.06 11.16 4.52
CA SER A 67 -0.53 10.71 5.82
C SER A 67 -0.40 9.20 5.94
N VAL A 68 -0.36 8.70 7.18
CA VAL A 68 -0.34 7.27 7.50
C VAL A 68 -1.52 6.49 6.87
N PRO A 69 -2.80 6.91 7.03
CA PRO A 69 -3.92 6.20 6.41
C PRO A 69 -3.83 6.17 4.88
N GLU A 70 -3.35 7.25 4.25
CA GLU A 70 -3.12 7.27 2.80
C GLU A 70 -2.05 6.26 2.38
N ALA A 71 -0.99 6.11 3.18
CA ALA A 71 0.06 5.12 2.91
C ALA A 71 -0.50 3.70 2.92
N TYR A 72 -1.28 3.35 3.94
CA TYR A 72 -1.94 2.05 4.03
C TYR A 72 -2.93 1.81 2.90
N ALA A 73 -3.76 2.82 2.56
CA ALA A 73 -4.67 2.72 1.44
C ALA A 73 -3.96 2.50 0.09
N ARG A 74 -2.86 3.21 -0.18
CA ARG A 74 -2.05 3.03 -1.39
C ARG A 74 -1.48 1.62 -1.47
N GLY A 75 -0.97 1.10 -0.35
CA GLY A 75 -0.45 -0.26 -0.29
C GLY A 75 -1.55 -1.29 -0.53
N LEU A 76 -2.68 -1.13 0.15
CA LEU A 76 -3.83 -2.01 0.02
C LEU A 76 -4.35 -2.05 -1.42
N LEU A 77 -4.47 -0.89 -2.06
CA LEU A 77 -4.82 -0.77 -3.47
C LEU A 77 -3.84 -1.48 -4.38
N ALA A 78 -2.53 -1.43 -4.10
CA ALA A 78 -1.55 -2.10 -4.93
C ALA A 78 -1.66 -3.63 -4.85
N ILE A 79 -2.01 -4.17 -3.69
CA ILE A 79 -2.26 -5.62 -3.52
C ILE A 79 -3.54 -6.02 -4.26
N LEU A 80 -4.61 -5.24 -4.11
CA LEU A 80 -5.91 -5.52 -4.73
C LEU A 80 -5.90 -5.36 -6.26
N GLN A 81 -5.06 -4.46 -6.77
CA GLN A 81 -4.87 -4.24 -8.21
C GLN A 81 -3.83 -5.18 -8.82
N SER A 82 -2.96 -5.80 -8.02
CA SER A 82 -2.01 -6.79 -8.54
C SER A 82 -2.80 -8.03 -8.96
N PRO A 83 -2.93 -8.34 -10.27
CA PRO A 83 -3.45 -9.64 -10.66
C PRO A 83 -2.48 -10.66 -10.10
N ASP A 84 -3.02 -11.58 -9.29
CA ASP A 84 -2.36 -12.72 -8.68
C ASP A 84 -1.02 -13.07 -9.37
N LYS A 85 0.09 -12.71 -8.73
CA LYS A 85 1.44 -13.16 -9.13
C LYS A 85 1.69 -14.59 -8.61
N SER A 86 0.65 -15.38 -8.39
CA SER A 86 0.72 -16.80 -8.04
C SER A 86 0.59 -17.67 -9.31
N ALA A 87 1.31 -17.30 -10.37
CA ALA A 87 1.48 -18.12 -11.56
C ALA A 87 2.85 -17.90 -12.23
N SER A 88 3.93 -18.05 -11.45
CA SER A 88 5.26 -18.34 -12.01
C SER A 88 6.08 -19.18 -11.04
N THR A 89 5.58 -20.38 -10.75
CA THR A 89 6.46 -21.53 -10.50
C THR A 89 6.59 -22.24 -11.84
N GLN A 90 7.49 -21.78 -12.71
CA GLN A 90 7.99 -22.64 -13.77
C GLN A 90 9.11 -23.48 -13.16
N GLU A 91 8.68 -24.63 -12.65
CA GLU A 91 9.49 -25.82 -12.50
C GLU A 91 10.13 -26.12 -13.87
N THR A 92 11.41 -25.80 -14.04
CA THR A 92 12.25 -26.45 -15.05
C THR A 92 13.14 -27.44 -14.34
N GLY A 93 12.57 -28.62 -14.05
CA GLY A 93 13.34 -29.84 -14.11
C GLY A 93 13.63 -30.13 -15.58
N GLU A 94 14.85 -29.86 -16.03
CA GLU A 94 15.34 -30.41 -17.30
C GLU A 94 16.50 -31.35 -16.98
N THR A 95 16.17 -32.64 -17.02
CA THR A 95 17.10 -33.77 -17.04
C THR A 95 17.28 -34.17 -18.50
N HIS A 96 18.50 -34.11 -19.02
CA HIS A 96 18.95 -35.03 -20.07
C HIS A 96 20.47 -35.21 -20.03
#